data_AF-A0A6G3XQS1-F1
#
_entry.id   AF-A0A6G3XQS1-F1
#
_cell.length_a   1.000
_cell.length_b   1.000
_cell.length_c   1.000
_cell.angle_alpha   90.00
_cell.angle_beta   90.00
_cell.angle_gamma   90.00
#
_symmetry.space_group_name_H-M   'P 1'
#
loop_
_entity.id
_entity.type
_entity.pdbx_description
1 polymer ?
#
loop_
_entity_poly.entity_id
_entity_poly.type
_entity_poly.pdbx_seq_one_letter_code
_entity_poly.pdbx_strand_id
1 'polypeptide(L)' 'MPATTGTTTSVIVAGARTPMGRLLGSLKSFSGADLGGFAIKAALDRAGIGGDQVQYVIMGQVLTA' A
#
# COMPACT_ATOMS: atom_id res chain seq x y z
N MET A 1 22.86 -16.98 11.79
CA MET A 1 23.73 -16.74 10.63
C MET A 1 23.62 -15.27 10.27
N PRO A 2 24.73 -14.50 10.30
CA PRO A 2 24.70 -13.04 10.16
C PRO A 2 24.75 -12.65 8.68
N ALA A 3 23.84 -11.79 8.23
CA ALA A 3 23.92 -11.16 6.91
C ALA A 3 24.73 -9.86 7.02
N THR A 4 25.72 -9.76 6.15
CA THR A 4 26.77 -8.76 5.99
C THR A 4 26.29 -7.30 6.00
N THR A 5 27.02 -6.45 6.72
CA THR A 5 26.94 -4.97 6.67
C THR A 5 27.58 -4.45 5.38
N GLY A 6 26.83 -3.70 4.55
CA GLY A 6 27.42 -2.97 3.41
C GLY A 6 26.55 -2.72 2.16
N THR A 7 25.26 -3.03 2.15
CA THR A 7 24.39 -2.74 0.99
C THR A 7 22.98 -2.45 1.50
N THR A 8 22.39 -1.32 1.09
CA THR A 8 21.01 -0.95 1.46
C THR A 8 20.07 -2.05 0.97
N THR A 9 19.77 -3.01 1.85
CA THR A 9 19.00 -4.19 1.50
C THR A 9 17.53 -3.84 1.67
N SER A 10 16.82 -3.70 0.56
CA SER A 10 15.39 -3.41 0.58
C SER A 10 14.61 -4.62 1.10
N VAL A 11 13.85 -4.42 2.17
CA VAL A 11 12.99 -5.44 2.78
C VAL A 11 11.53 -4.99 2.72
N ILE A 12 10.62 -5.95 2.51
CA ILE A 12 9.18 -5.69 2.55
C ILE A 12 8.72 -5.87 3.99
N VAL A 13 8.35 -4.76 4.64
CA VAL A 13 7.95 -4.75 6.06
C VAL A 13 6.52 -5.23 6.25
N ALA A 14 5.60 -4.79 5.38
CA ALA A 14 4.23 -5.25 5.37
C ALA A 14 3.58 -5.08 4.00
N GLY A 15 2.45 -5.76 3.82
CA GLY A 15 1.57 -5.57 2.67
C GLY A 15 0.12 -5.65 3.09
N ALA A 16 -0.72 -4.83 2.45
CA ALA A 16 -2.16 -4.89 2.57
C ALA A 16 -2.81 -4.67 1.20
N ARG A 17 -4.01 -5.21 1.02
CA ARG A 17 -4.78 -5.14 -0.23
C ARG A 17 -6.24 -4.90 0.13
N THR A 18 -6.92 -4.11 -0.68
CA THR A 18 -8.38 -4.01 -0.60
C THR A 18 -9.05 -5.26 -1.16
N PRO A 19 -10.29 -5.57 -0.74
CA PRO A 19 -11.11 -6.57 -1.40
C PRO A 19 -11.31 -6.22 -2.88
N MET A 20 -11.23 -7.23 -3.74
CA MET A 20 -11.51 -7.04 -5.17
C MET A 20 -13.02 -6.94 -5.37
N GLY A 21 -13.48 -5.75 -5.77
CA GLY A 21 -14.87 -5.50 -6.11
C GLY A 21 -15.22 -5.96 -7.51
N ARG A 22 -16.45 -6.42 -7.69
CA ARG A 22 -17.02 -6.62 -9.03
C ARG A 22 -17.36 -5.26 -9.65
N LEU A 23 -17.18 -5.10 -10.96
CA LEU A 23 -17.58 -3.90 -11.70
C LEU A 23 -19.07 -3.58 -11.42
N LEU A 24 -19.35 -2.34 -11.02
CA LEU A 24 -20.68 -1.87 -10.57
C LEU A 24 -21.23 -2.56 -9.30
N GLY A 25 -20.39 -3.20 -8.50
CA GLY A 25 -20.77 -3.83 -7.23
C GLY A 25 -20.74 -2.89 -6.02
N SER A 26 -20.55 -3.46 -4.84
CA SER A 26 -20.53 -2.74 -3.55
C SER A 26 -19.43 -1.67 -3.40
N LEU A 27 -18.42 -1.69 -4.28
CA LEU A 27 -17.28 -0.77 -4.26
C LEU A 27 -17.39 0.35 -5.31
N LYS A 28 -18.54 0.48 -6.01
CA LYS A 28 -18.76 1.51 -7.04
C LYS A 28 -18.67 2.94 -6.51
N SER A 29 -18.98 3.15 -5.22
CA SER A 29 -18.97 4.47 -4.59
C SER A 29 -17.56 4.96 -4.20
N PHE A 30 -16.55 4.10 -4.28
CA PHE A 30 -15.17 4.44 -3.92
C PHE A 30 -14.34 4.61 -5.19
N SER A 31 -13.56 5.69 -5.27
CA SER A 31 -12.63 5.88 -6.37
C SER A 31 -11.46 4.89 -6.28
N GLY A 32 -10.75 4.68 -7.39
CA GLY A 32 -9.52 3.88 -7.38
C GLY A 32 -8.46 4.44 -6.41
N ALA A 33 -8.44 5.76 -6.23
CA ALA A 33 -7.58 6.43 -5.26
C ALA A 33 -7.97 6.11 -3.82
N ASP A 34 -9.26 6.09 -3.49
CA ASP A 34 -9.75 5.74 -2.14
C ASP A 34 -9.38 4.30 -1.78
N LEU A 35 -9.59 3.37 -2.72
CA LEU A 35 -9.21 1.96 -2.52
C LEU A 35 -7.70 1.78 -2.35
N GLY A 36 -6.89 2.50 -3.14
CA GLY A 36 -5.44 2.56 -2.95
C GLY A 36 -5.07 3.12 -1.57
N GLY A 37 -5.74 4.18 -1.14
CA GLY A 37 -5.55 4.81 0.17
C GLY A 37 -5.86 3.86 1.33
N PHE A 38 -6.96 3.11 1.26
CA PHE A 38 -7.28 2.09 2.27
C PHE A 38 -6.22 0.99 2.34
N ALA A 39 -5.72 0.53 1.19
CA ALA A 39 -4.64 -0.46 1.15
C ALA A 39 -3.34 0.10 1.77
N ILE A 40 -2.94 1.32 1.42
CA ILE A 40 -1.74 1.96 1.97
C ILE A 40 -1.87 2.15 3.49
N LYS A 41 -3.00 2.68 3.96
CA LYS A 41 -3.24 2.90 5.39
C LYS A 41 -3.15 1.59 6.18
N ALA A 42 -3.76 0.51 5.69
CA ALA A 42 -3.68 -0.81 6.32
C ALA A 42 -2.26 -1.40 6.27
N ALA A 43 -1.49 -1.14 5.21
CA ALA A 43 -0.11 -1.58 5.12
C ALA A 43 0.79 -0.85 6.12
N LEU A 44 0.61 0.46 6.30
CA LEU A 44 1.33 1.27 7.28
C LEU A 44 1.00 0.85 8.72
N ASP A 45 -0.28 0.63 9.02
CA ASP A 45 -0.74 0.17 10.33
C ASP A 45 -0.14 -1.19 10.69
N ARG A 46 -0.14 -2.13 9.72
CA ARG A 46 0.45 -3.47 9.89
C ARG A 46 1.98 -3.45 9.98
N ALA A 47 2.63 -2.46 9.36
CA ALA A 47 4.06 -2.22 9.51
C ALA A 47 4.43 -1.45 10.79
N GLY A 48 3.45 -0.92 11.53
CA GLY A 48 3.68 -0.15 12.75
C GLY A 48 4.40 1.18 12.53
N ILE A 49 4.33 1.73 11.31
CA ILE A 49 5.01 2.97 10.93
C ILE A 49 4.00 4.11 10.82
N GLY A 50 4.35 5.25 11.44
CA GLY A 50 3.58 6.49 11.29
C GLY A 50 3.73 7.05 9.89
N GLY A 51 2.67 7.68 9.35
CA GLY A 51 2.69 8.27 8.01
C GLY A 51 3.79 9.32 7.80
N ASP A 52 4.26 9.95 8.88
CA ASP A 52 5.38 10.90 8.88
C ASP A 52 6.73 10.25 8.50
N GLN A 53 6.87 8.95 8.73
CA GLN A 53 8.07 8.18 8.37
C GLN A 53 8.06 7.75 6.90
N VAL A 54 7.02 8.06 6.13
CA VAL A 54 6.92 7.68 4.72
C VAL A 54 7.50 8.80 3.86
N GLN A 55 8.66 8.56 3.24
CA GLN A 55 9.31 9.56 2.39
C GLN A 55 8.71 9.62 0.97
N TYR A 56 8.22 8.48 0.47
CA TYR A 56 7.73 8.38 -0.90
C TYR A 56 6.59 7.38 -1.01
N VAL A 57 5.55 7.76 -1.76
CA VAL A 57 4.40 6.90 -2.06
C VAL A 57 4.28 6.78 -3.56
N ILE A 58 4.26 5.55 -4.06
CA ILE A 58 4.03 5.26 -5.48
C ILE A 58 2.72 4.49 -5.57
N MET A 59 1.72 5.11 -6.20
CA MET A 59 0.42 4.49 -6.45
C MET A 59 0.24 4.34 -7.96
N GLY A 60 0.21 3.09 -8.42
CA GLY A 60 -0.02 2.77 -9.83
C GLY A 60 -1.51 2.60 -10.10
N GLN A 61 -2.05 3.40 -11.02
CA GLN A 61 -3.44 3.29 -11.44
C GLN A 61 -3.55 3.49 -12.95
N VAL A 62 -4.20 2.55 -13.64
CA VAL A 62 -4.25 2.52 -15.12
C VAL A 62 -5.34 3.42 -15.70
N LEU A 63 -6.51 3.49 -15.05
CA LEU A 63 -7.65 4.31 -15.49
C LEU A 63 -8.05 5.27 -14.37
N THR A 64 -7.91 6.59 -14.61
CA THR A 64 -8.25 7.67 -13.67
C THR A 64 -9.72 8.08 -13.75
N ALA A 65 -10.59 7.18 -14.23
CA ALA A 65 -11.98 7.47 -14.56
C ALA A 65 -12.87 7.59 -13.33
#